data_AF-A0A5K0X1V1-F1
#
_entry.id   AF-A0A5K0X1V1-F1
#
_cell.length_a   1.000
_cell.length_b   1.000
_cell.length_c   1.000
_cell.angle_alpha   90.00
_cell.angle_beta   90.00
_cell.angle_gamma   90.00
#
_symmetry.space_group_name_H-M   'P 1'
#
loop_
_entity.id
_entity.type
_entity.pdbx_description
1 polymer ?
#
loop_
_entity_poly.entity_id
_entity_poly.type
_entity_poly.pdbx_seq_one_letter_code
_entity_poly.pdbx_strand_id
1 'polypeptide(L)' 'ARKMQERGWKPRWFAKDKGSDTYRYVGGYWEARESGRWESCPDIFGQVVVDQQLLD' A
#
# COMPACT_ATOMS: atom_id res chain seq x y z
N ALA A 1 -3.93 -0.66 11.49
CA ALA A 1 -2.56 -0.21 11.09
C ALA A 1 -1.46 -1.17 11.57
N ARG A 2 -1.22 -1.33 12.88
CA ARG A 2 -0.11 -2.16 13.43
C ARG A 2 -0.09 -3.62 12.95
N LYS A 3 -1.23 -4.31 12.95
CA LYS A 3 -1.37 -5.70 12.47
C LYS A 3 -1.02 -5.90 10.98
N MET A 4 -1.07 -4.83 10.16
CA MET A 4 -0.77 -4.93 8.72
C MET A 4 0.73 -4.80 8.46
N GLN A 5 1.42 -3.99 9.26
CA GLN A 5 2.88 -3.88 9.25
C GLN A 5 3.54 -5.20 9.69
N GLU A 6 2.95 -5.91 10.65
CA GLU A 6 3.46 -7.18 11.18
C GLU A 6 3.35 -8.37 10.19
N ARG A 7 2.54 -8.25 9.12
CA ARG A 7 2.27 -9.33 8.14
C ARG A 7 3.14 -9.28 6.87
N GLY A 8 4.18 -8.47 6.83
CA GLY A 8 5.13 -8.44 5.70
C GLY A 8 4.79 -7.45 4.59
N TRP A 9 4.07 -6.36 4.90
CA TRP A 9 3.87 -5.27 3.96
C TRP A 9 5.21 -4.57 3.69
N LYS A 10 5.62 -4.51 2.42
CA LYS A 10 6.84 -3.81 1.98
C LYS A 10 6.46 -2.55 1.21
N PRO A 11 7.13 -1.42 1.44
CA PRO A 11 6.90 -0.23 0.62
C PRO A 11 7.27 -0.52 -0.83
N ARG A 12 6.39 -0.14 -1.77
CA ARG A 12 6.57 -0.42 -3.20
C ARG A 12 7.61 0.48 -3.85
N TRP A 13 7.53 1.78 -3.58
CA TRP A 13 8.35 2.81 -4.23
C TRP A 13 9.61 3.18 -3.43
N PHE A 14 9.90 2.43 -2.37
CA PHE A 14 11.07 2.65 -1.52
C PHE A 14 11.73 1.33 -1.15
N ALA A 15 13.06 1.33 -1.06
CA ALA A 15 13.83 0.21 -0.55
C ALA A 15 14.68 0.65 0.65
N LYS A 16 14.84 -0.26 1.61
CA LYS A 16 15.77 -0.10 2.74
C LYS A 16 17.10 -0.72 2.35
N ASP A 17 18.19 0.03 2.46
CA ASP A 17 19.52 -0.55 2.23
C ASP A 17 19.90 -1.51 3.36
N LYS A 18 20.69 -2.53 3.03
CA LYS A 18 21.20 -3.46 4.04
C LYS A 18 22.06 -2.69 5.05
N GLY A 19 21.65 -2.71 6.33
CA GLY A 19 22.40 -2.06 7.42
C GLY A 19 22.11 -0.57 7.61
N SER A 20 21.24 0.04 6.80
CA SER A 20 20.76 1.41 7.03
C SER A 20 19.35 1.39 7.59
N ASP A 21 19.01 2.32 8.49
CA ASP A 21 17.63 2.56 8.93
C ASP A 21 16.85 3.51 8.02
N THR A 22 17.47 3.98 6.93
CA THR A 22 16.84 4.87 5.97
C THR A 22 16.28 4.13 4.75
N TYR A 23 15.23 4.70 4.16
CA TYR A 23 14.64 4.25 2.92
C TYR A 23 15.03 5.18 1.77
N ARG A 24 15.36 4.60 0.62
CA ARG A 24 15.63 5.33 -0.63
C ARG A 24 14.46 5.14 -1.60
N TYR A 25 14.07 6.21 -2.28
CA TYR A 25 13.15 6.15 -3.41
C TYR A 25 13.74 5.30 -4.54
N VAL A 26 12.96 4.36 -5.09
CA VAL A 26 13.40 3.45 -6.17
C VAL A 26 12.72 3.68 -7.52
N GLY A 27 11.89 4.72 -7.65
CA GLY A 27 11.14 5.01 -8.89
C GLY A 27 9.74 4.40 -8.89
N GLY A 28 8.93 4.77 -9.89
CA GLY A 28 7.63 4.16 -10.20
C GLY A 28 6.40 4.89 -9.67
N TYR A 29 6.53 5.74 -8.64
CA TYR A 29 5.37 6.49 -8.11
C TYR A 29 4.85 7.53 -9.09
N TRP A 30 5.74 8.31 -9.71
CA TRP A 30 5.34 9.39 -10.61
C TRP A 30 4.78 8.85 -11.92
N GLU A 31 5.34 7.75 -12.43
CA GLU A 31 4.89 7.04 -13.62
C GLU A 31 3.52 6.38 -13.39
N ALA A 32 3.31 5.77 -12.22
CA ALA A 32 2.01 5.24 -11.81
C ALA A 32 0.96 6.36 -11.68
N ARG A 33 1.34 7.50 -11.11
CA ARG A 33 0.49 8.68 -11.00
C ARG A 33 0.11 9.24 -12.38
N GLU A 34 1.09 9.42 -13.26
CA GLU A 34 0.87 9.97 -14.60
C GLU A 34 -0.01 9.06 -15.46
N SER A 35 0.20 7.74 -15.37
CA SER A 35 -0.61 6.77 -16.12
C SER A 35 -1.91 6.36 -15.43
N GLY A 36 -2.15 6.79 -14.18
CA GLY A 36 -3.30 6.35 -13.37
C GLY A 36 -3.30 4.85 -13.02
N ARG A 37 -2.19 4.14 -13.26
CA ARG A 37 -2.07 2.70 -13.07
C ARG A 37 -1.33 2.41 -11.77
N TRP A 38 -2.10 2.09 -10.73
CA TRP A 38 -1.55 1.79 -9.40
C TRP A 38 -1.11 0.34 -9.21
N GLU A 39 -1.06 -0.47 -10.28
CA GLU A 39 -0.55 -1.86 -10.31
C GLU A 39 -0.96 -2.71 -9.09
N SER A 40 -2.26 -2.76 -8.83
CA SER A 40 -2.86 -3.51 -7.72
C SER A 40 -2.50 -2.97 -6.32
N CYS A 41 -2.27 -1.66 -6.17
CA CYS A 41 -2.25 -1.02 -4.86
C CYS A 41 -3.59 -1.33 -4.16
N PRO A 42 -3.58 -2.16 -3.10
CA PRO A 42 -4.83 -2.57 -2.47
C PRO A 42 -5.48 -1.34 -1.83
N ASP A 43 -6.81 -1.26 -1.89
CA ASP A 43 -7.53 -0.27 -1.11
C ASP A 43 -7.36 -0.58 0.38
N ILE A 44 -6.45 0.14 1.02
CA ILE A 44 -6.11 -0.01 2.43
C ILE A 44 -7.10 0.65 3.38
N PHE A 45 -8.04 1.44 2.85
CA PHE A 45 -9.17 1.98 3.63
C PHE A 45 -10.39 1.05 3.58
N GLY A 46 -10.32 0.02 2.74
CA GLY A 46 -11.26 -1.10 2.68
C GLY A 46 -12.45 -0.80 1.79
N GLN A 47 -12.91 -1.82 1.06
CA GLN A 47 -14.32 -1.91 0.71
C GLN A 47 -15.11 -1.77 2.01
N VAL A 48 -15.76 -0.63 2.19
CA VAL A 48 -16.84 -0.52 3.16
C VAL A 48 -17.88 -1.52 2.67
N VAL A 49 -17.91 -2.71 3.29
CA VAL A 49 -19.11 -3.53 3.24
C VAL A 49 -20.11 -2.69 4.02
N VAL A 50 -20.79 -1.77 3.32
CA VAL A 50 -21.96 -1.10 3.87
C VAL A 50 -22.84 -2.26 4.23
N ASP A 51 -23.08 -2.40 5.53
CA ASP A 51 -23.68 -3.56 6.15
C ASP A 51 -25.03 -3.89 5.49
N GLN A 52 -24.98 -4.67 4.41
CA GLN A 52 -26.14 -5.22 3.72
C GLN A 52 -26.73 -6.39 4.55
N GLN A 53 -26.38 -6.48 5.84
CA GLN A 53 -26.92 -7.40 6.82
C GLN A 53 -27.65 -6.70 7.99
N LEU A 54 -27.90 -5.38 7.90
CA LEU A 54 -28.82 -4.66 8.80
C LEU A 54 -30.18 -4.32 8.15
N LEU A 55 -30.49 -4.99 7.04
CA LEU A 55 -31.82 -4.99 6.42
C LEU A 55 -32.27 -6.46 6.25
N ASP A 56 -32.44 -7.15 7.38
CA ASP A 56 -33.33 -8.31 7.52
C ASP A 56 -34.06 -8.18 8.87
#